data_AF-A0A2E3S5J9-F1
#
_entry.id   AF-A0A2E3S5J9-F1
#
_cell.length_a   1.000
_cell.length_b   1.000
_cell.length_c   1.000
_cell.angle_alpha   90.00
_cell.angle_beta   90.00
_cell.angle_gamma   90.00
#
_symmetry.space_group_name_H-M   'P 1'
#
loop_
_entity.id
_entity.type
_entity.pdbx_description
1 polymer ?
#
loop_
_entity_poly.entity_id
_entity_poly.type
_entity_poly.pdbx_seq_one_letter_code
_entity_poly.pdbx_strand_id
1 'polypeptide(L)'
;MTELRVRDLFTLSGVLGLMIGTMSFFMYIFANGMDVSNLDRAMEIGGIVGGVTAFVFLCYTSVRYVERNRKLAEAAVEIDPLDRLQALLQSVEETSSSLPWAEERPWLISTHVRRDRGVMTVDLHDLDVKHSRFVVDQIIASRAWIGRVRIITGRGLNSKTIPKIRPMVIERLRGVTRELNWELLMKKGSVTLRPIGEAPTLRKWVLRFVFLGGPITFAFALAFRDLAGEGSYDQGLRVGIVLGMLLSGLLASYRERQ
;
A
#
# COMPACT_ATOMS: atom_id res chain seq x y z
N MET A 1 -12.49 7.68 11.68
CA MET A 1 -12.62 6.44 10.89
C MET A 1 -13.31 5.43 11.80
N THR A 2 -14.38 4.78 11.35
CA THR A 2 -15.13 3.81 12.16
C THR A 2 -14.28 2.55 12.42
N GLU A 3 -14.11 2.21 13.69
CA GLU A 3 -13.40 1.00 14.10
C GLU A 3 -14.25 -0.23 13.76
N LEU A 4 -13.79 -1.06 12.81
CA LEU A 4 -14.36 -2.40 12.61
C LEU A 4 -14.20 -3.20 13.91
N ARG A 5 -15.32 -3.52 14.55
CA ARG A 5 -15.41 -4.40 15.72
C ARG A 5 -15.58 -5.84 15.27
N VAL A 6 -15.25 -6.80 16.15
CA VAL A 6 -15.45 -8.25 15.89
C VAL A 6 -16.89 -8.56 15.46
N ARG A 7 -17.88 -7.89 16.08
CA ARG A 7 -19.30 -8.02 15.72
C ARG A 7 -19.58 -7.65 14.26
N ASP A 8 -18.87 -6.66 13.71
CA ASP A 8 -19.12 -6.20 12.34
C ASP A 8 -18.69 -7.24 11.32
N LEU A 9 -17.67 -8.07 11.63
CA LEU A 9 -17.25 -9.17 10.77
C LEU A 9 -18.35 -10.22 10.61
N PHE A 10 -18.96 -10.64 11.72
CA PHE A 10 -20.07 -11.60 11.70
C PHE A 10 -21.30 -11.01 11.02
N THR A 11 -21.61 -9.74 11.28
CA THR A 11 -22.78 -9.08 10.71
C THR A 11 -22.64 -8.93 9.19
N LEU A 12 -21.49 -8.45 8.70
CA LEU A 12 -21.21 -8.30 7.27
C LEU A 12 -21.24 -9.64 6.55
N SER A 13 -20.59 -10.65 7.12
CA SER A 13 -20.51 -11.98 6.51
C SER A 13 -21.90 -12.65 6.45
N GLY A 14 -22.69 -12.52 7.52
CA GLY A 14 -24.06 -13.03 7.55
C GLY A 14 -24.99 -12.34 6.56
N VAL A 15 -24.95 -11.00 6.48
CA VAL A 15 -25.76 -10.23 5.52
C VAL A 15 -25.40 -10.59 4.08
N LEU A 16 -24.11 -10.65 3.74
CA LEU A 16 -23.67 -11.03 2.39
C LEU A 16 -24.05 -12.46 2.03
N GLY A 17 -23.91 -13.40 2.96
CA GLY A 17 -24.36 -14.77 2.77
C GLY A 17 -25.87 -14.88 2.56
N LEU A 18 -26.66 -14.14 3.34
CA LEU A 18 -28.12 -14.09 3.19
C LEU A 18 -28.53 -13.50 1.82
N MET A 19 -27.89 -12.40 1.40
CA MET A 19 -28.15 -11.78 0.10
C MET A 19 -27.84 -12.74 -1.05
N ILE A 20 -26.68 -13.40 -1.02
CA ILE A 20 -26.30 -14.33 -2.08
C ILE A 20 -27.17 -15.59 -2.05
N GLY A 21 -27.49 -16.12 -0.86
CA GLY A 21 -28.38 -17.27 -0.71
C GLY A 21 -29.80 -16.99 -1.21
N THR A 22 -30.37 -15.82 -0.92
CA THR A 22 -31.69 -15.42 -1.44
C THR A 22 -31.66 -15.23 -2.96
N MET A 23 -30.59 -14.66 -3.53
CA MET A 23 -30.43 -14.60 -4.98
C MET A 23 -30.34 -15.99 -5.61
N SER A 24 -29.57 -16.91 -5.03
CA SER A 24 -29.45 -18.29 -5.53
C SER A 24 -30.78 -19.06 -5.46
N PHE A 25 -31.55 -18.84 -4.39
CA PHE A 25 -32.91 -19.38 -4.25
C PHE A 25 -33.81 -18.93 -5.41
N PHE A 26 -33.92 -17.62 -5.66
CA PHE A 26 -34.75 -17.10 -6.74
C PHE A 26 -34.24 -17.52 -8.12
N MET A 27 -32.92 -17.54 -8.33
CA MET A 27 -32.34 -17.97 -9.60
C MET A 27 -32.67 -19.43 -9.91
N TYR A 28 -32.66 -20.31 -8.90
CA TYR A 28 -33.05 -21.70 -9.08
C TYR A 28 -34.52 -21.86 -9.46
N ILE A 29 -35.41 -21.10 -8.80
CA ILE A 29 -36.84 -21.10 -9.11
C ILE A 29 -37.10 -20.58 -10.53
N PHE A 30 -36.44 -19.50 -10.94
CA PHE A 30 -36.59 -18.97 -12.30
C PHE A 30 -36.08 -19.94 -13.36
N ALA A 31 -35.02 -20.69 -13.08
CA ALA A 31 -34.47 -21.65 -14.02
C ALA A 31 -35.32 -22.92 -14.20
N ASN A 32 -36.00 -23.39 -13.14
CA ASN A 32 -36.72 -24.68 -13.14
C ASN A 32 -38.24 -24.55 -13.08
N GLY A 33 -38.78 -23.33 -12.97
CA GLY A 33 -40.20 -23.06 -12.82
C GLY A 33 -40.70 -23.20 -11.37
N MET A 34 -41.79 -22.49 -11.08
CA MET A 34 -42.46 -22.50 -9.76
C MET A 34 -43.33 -23.75 -9.60
N ASP A 35 -42.70 -24.91 -9.51
CA ASP A 35 -43.34 -26.12 -9.01
C ASP A 35 -43.02 -26.29 -7.52
N VAL A 36 -43.99 -26.76 -6.74
CA VAL A 36 -43.87 -26.98 -5.29
C VAL A 36 -42.77 -28.02 -5.00
N SER A 37 -42.59 -28.97 -5.92
CA SER A 37 -41.52 -29.98 -5.89
C SER A 37 -40.10 -29.38 -5.92
N ASN A 38 -39.94 -28.18 -6.49
CA ASN A 38 -38.66 -27.50 -6.63
C ASN A 38 -38.35 -26.55 -5.47
N LEU A 39 -39.31 -26.25 -4.59
CA LEU A 39 -39.15 -25.28 -3.52
C LEU A 39 -38.15 -25.76 -2.45
N ASP A 40 -38.21 -27.05 -2.10
CA ASP A 40 -37.30 -27.67 -1.13
C ASP A 40 -35.86 -27.66 -1.64
N ARG A 41 -35.65 -28.05 -2.90
CA ARG A 41 -34.36 -27.98 -3.60
C ARG A 41 -33.85 -26.53 -3.69
N ALA A 42 -34.72 -25.58 -4.00
CA ALA A 42 -34.35 -24.16 -4.08
C ALA A 42 -33.86 -23.65 -2.72
N MET A 43 -34.54 -24.03 -1.64
CA MET A 43 -34.19 -23.66 -0.27
C MET A 43 -32.87 -24.29 0.16
N GLU A 44 -32.65 -25.57 -0.16
CA GLU A 44 -31.39 -26.27 0.09
C GLU A 44 -30.23 -25.58 -0.63
N ILE A 45 -30.37 -25.28 -1.92
CA ILE A 45 -29.34 -24.60 -2.73
C ILE A 45 -29.08 -23.18 -2.19
N GLY A 46 -30.13 -22.41 -1.91
CA GLY A 46 -29.99 -21.07 -1.33
C GLY A 46 -29.29 -21.08 0.03
N GLY A 47 -29.64 -22.05 0.89
CA GLY A 47 -29.01 -22.25 2.19
C GLY A 47 -27.54 -22.64 2.10
N ILE A 48 -27.21 -23.61 1.25
CA ILE A 48 -25.81 -24.05 1.03
C ILE A 48 -24.97 -22.90 0.47
N VAL A 49 -25.42 -22.26 -0.61
CA VAL A 49 -24.66 -21.19 -1.26
C VAL A 49 -24.51 -19.98 -0.33
N GLY A 50 -25.57 -19.60 0.38
CA GLY A 50 -25.52 -18.53 1.36
C GLY A 50 -24.61 -18.83 2.54
N GLY A 51 -24.67 -20.05 3.09
CA GLY A 51 -23.82 -20.50 4.18
C GLY A 51 -22.34 -20.56 3.82
N VAL A 52 -22.01 -21.14 2.66
CA VAL A 52 -20.63 -21.18 2.13
C VAL A 52 -20.09 -19.76 1.92
N THR A 53 -20.91 -18.89 1.34
CA THR A 53 -20.54 -17.48 1.13
C THR A 53 -20.26 -16.78 2.44
N ALA A 54 -21.15 -16.88 3.43
CA ALA A 54 -20.95 -16.30 4.75
C ALA A 54 -19.64 -16.80 5.39
N PHE A 55 -19.37 -18.09 5.30
CA PHE A 55 -18.15 -18.69 5.84
C PHE A 55 -16.88 -18.15 5.16
N VAL A 56 -16.87 -18.05 3.83
CA VAL A 56 -15.73 -17.51 3.07
C VAL A 56 -15.46 -16.05 3.44
N PHE A 57 -16.49 -15.22 3.49
CA PHE A 57 -16.36 -13.81 3.90
C PHE A 57 -15.90 -13.68 5.34
N LEU A 58 -16.39 -14.53 6.25
CA LEU A 58 -15.97 -14.52 7.65
C LEU A 58 -14.48 -14.88 7.78
N CYS A 59 -14.01 -15.90 7.06
CA CYS A 59 -12.59 -16.27 7.04
C CYS A 59 -11.73 -15.14 6.50
N TYR A 60 -12.10 -14.56 5.35
CA TYR A 60 -11.35 -13.47 4.72
C TYR A 60 -11.28 -12.23 5.62
N THR A 61 -12.42 -11.79 6.16
CA THR A 61 -12.49 -10.61 7.03
C THR A 61 -11.77 -10.84 8.36
N SER A 62 -11.82 -12.05 8.91
CA SER A 62 -11.09 -12.41 10.14
C SER A 62 -9.58 -12.36 9.96
N VAL A 63 -9.06 -12.93 8.86
CA VAL A 63 -7.62 -12.83 8.53
C VAL A 63 -7.20 -11.37 8.39
N ARG A 64 -7.99 -10.55 7.67
CA ARG A 64 -7.73 -9.12 7.54
C ARG A 64 -7.77 -8.36 8.86
N TYR A 65 -8.71 -8.70 9.74
CA TYR A 65 -8.83 -8.09 11.07
C TYR A 65 -7.61 -8.40 11.94
N VAL A 66 -7.16 -9.66 11.96
CA VAL A 66 -5.96 -10.07 12.69
C VAL A 66 -4.71 -9.39 12.13
N GLU A 67 -4.53 -9.37 10.80
CA GLU A 67 -3.41 -8.66 10.17
C GLU A 67 -3.40 -7.17 10.53
N ARG A 68 -4.56 -6.51 10.50
CA ARG A 68 -4.68 -5.10 10.86
C ARG A 68 -4.32 -4.87 12.33
N ASN A 69 -4.87 -5.68 13.24
CA ASN A 69 -4.60 -5.52 14.67
C ASN A 69 -3.13 -5.81 14.98
N ARG A 70 -2.50 -6.76 14.30
CA ARG A 70 -1.05 -6.97 14.41
C ARG A 70 -0.27 -5.73 13.95
N LYS A 71 -0.62 -5.15 12.79
CA LYS A 71 0.00 -3.91 12.30
C LYS A 71 -0.19 -2.73 13.26
N LEU A 72 -1.37 -2.60 13.87
CA LEU A 72 -1.64 -1.57 14.88
C LEU A 72 -0.84 -1.80 16.16
N ALA A 73 -0.69 -3.05 16.60
CA ALA A 73 0.13 -3.41 17.75
C ALA A 73 1.62 -3.17 17.49
N GLU A 74 2.11 -3.50 16.29
CA GLU A 74 3.48 -3.18 15.84
C GLU A 74 3.70 -1.66 15.81
N ALA A 75 2.73 -0.88 15.28
CA ALA A 75 2.81 0.58 15.23
C ALA A 75 2.74 1.26 16.61
N ALA A 76 2.07 0.65 17.60
CA ALA A 76 1.97 1.20 18.96
C ALA A 76 3.28 1.09 19.77
N VAL A 77 4.22 0.24 19.33
CA VAL A 77 5.52 0.02 19.97
C VAL A 77 6.65 0.80 19.27
N GLU A 78 6.40 1.31 18.06
CA GLU A 78 7.40 2.01 17.27
C GLU A 78 7.51 3.49 17.69
N ILE A 79 8.70 3.92 18.12
CA ILE A 79 9.05 5.33 18.33
C ILE A 79 8.66 6.11 17.08
N ASP A 80 8.00 7.28 17.20
CA ASP A 80 7.61 8.08 16.03
C ASP A 80 8.84 8.25 15.12
N PRO A 81 8.75 7.85 13.84
CA PRO A 81 9.84 8.03 12.89
C PRO A 81 10.41 9.45 12.88
N LEU A 82 9.60 10.46 13.19
CA LEU A 82 10.09 11.83 13.35
C LEU A 82 11.08 11.95 14.51
N ASP A 83 10.71 11.54 15.71
CA ASP A 83 11.54 11.65 16.92
C ASP A 83 12.84 10.85 16.75
N ARG A 84 12.74 9.67 16.13
CA ARG A 84 13.92 8.85 15.81
C ARG A 84 14.87 9.54 14.84
N LEU A 85 14.34 10.19 13.81
CA LEU A 85 15.17 10.95 12.86
C LEU A 85 15.78 12.18 13.52
N GLN A 86 15.03 12.88 14.37
CA GLN A 86 15.52 14.02 15.13
C GLN A 86 16.69 13.62 16.02
N ALA A 87 16.58 12.53 16.76
CA ALA A 87 17.67 11.98 17.58
C ALA A 87 18.92 11.64 16.75
N LEU A 88 18.75 11.04 15.56
CA LEU A 88 19.88 10.71 14.67
C LEU A 88 20.59 11.94 14.11
N LEU A 89 19.88 13.05 13.94
CA LEU A 89 20.44 14.28 13.40
C LEU A 89 20.97 15.23 14.49
N GLN A 90 20.93 14.85 15.76
CA GLN A 90 21.39 15.68 16.88
C GLN A 90 22.86 16.05 16.78
N SER A 91 23.70 15.12 16.34
CA SER A 91 25.11 15.39 16.08
C SER A 91 25.33 16.44 14.97
N VAL A 92 24.38 16.59 14.04
CA VAL A 92 24.45 17.60 12.96
C VAL A 92 24.19 18.98 13.51
N GLU A 93 23.19 19.13 14.39
CA GLU A 93 22.93 20.41 15.08
C GLU A 93 24.17 20.86 15.86
N GLU A 94 24.74 19.97 16.67
CA GLU A 94 25.96 20.25 17.46
C GLU A 94 27.14 20.66 16.58
N THR A 95 27.44 19.90 15.52
CA THR A 95 28.58 20.21 14.64
C THR A 95 28.34 21.47 13.78
N SER A 96 27.09 21.70 13.36
CA SER A 96 26.72 22.89 12.57
C SER A 96 26.79 24.18 13.37
N SER A 97 26.72 24.11 14.72
CA SER A 97 26.90 25.28 15.60
C SER A 97 28.26 25.97 15.44
N SER A 98 29.26 25.26 14.92
CA SER A 98 30.60 25.79 14.63
C SER A 98 30.73 26.52 13.28
N LEU A 99 29.66 26.58 12.48
CA LEU A 99 29.69 27.25 11.18
C LEU A 99 29.77 28.78 11.34
N PRO A 100 30.42 29.50 10.41
CA PRO A 100 30.62 30.96 10.53
C PRO A 100 29.33 31.79 10.60
N TRP A 101 28.22 31.24 10.11
CA TRP A 101 26.90 31.90 10.08
C TRP A 101 25.92 31.30 11.09
N ALA A 102 26.37 30.39 11.96
CA ALA A 102 25.51 29.70 12.92
C ALA A 102 24.88 30.66 13.95
N GLU A 103 25.56 31.75 14.29
CA GLU A 103 25.03 32.76 15.22
C GLU A 103 23.81 33.49 14.65
N GLU A 104 23.81 33.80 13.35
CA GLU A 104 22.70 34.49 12.67
C GLU A 104 21.62 33.52 12.18
N ARG A 105 22.04 32.35 11.72
CA ARG A 105 21.20 31.34 11.07
C ARG A 105 21.57 29.94 11.55
N PRO A 106 21.19 29.58 12.79
CA PRO A 106 21.47 28.26 13.32
C PRO A 106 20.58 27.21 12.64
N TRP A 107 21.18 26.08 12.28
CA TRP A 107 20.43 24.90 11.89
C TRP A 107 19.98 24.15 13.14
N LEU A 108 18.68 24.19 13.43
CA LEU A 108 18.09 23.54 14.60
C LEU A 108 17.17 22.41 14.16
N ILE A 109 17.19 21.27 14.86
CA ILE A 109 16.30 20.14 14.60
C ILE A 109 14.84 20.56 14.68
N SER A 110 14.49 21.36 15.69
CA SER A 110 13.11 21.80 15.94
C SER A 110 12.50 22.58 14.78
N THR A 111 13.32 23.28 13.99
CA THR A 111 12.87 24.10 12.85
C THR A 111 13.08 23.40 11.52
N HIS A 112 14.19 22.67 11.36
CA HIS A 112 14.61 22.09 10.08
C HIS A 112 14.18 20.62 9.90
N VAL A 113 13.83 19.90 10.97
CA VAL A 113 13.37 18.51 10.91
C VAL A 113 11.95 18.43 11.49
N ARG A 114 10.95 18.44 10.60
CA ARG A 114 9.54 18.56 11.00
C ARG A 114 8.62 17.74 10.12
N ARG A 115 7.40 17.47 10.59
CA ARG A 115 6.34 16.87 9.77
C ARG A 115 5.47 17.99 9.17
N ASP A 116 5.58 18.20 7.87
CA ASP A 116 4.79 19.19 7.11
C ASP A 116 3.68 18.49 6.32
N ARG A 117 2.41 18.80 6.63
CA ARG A 117 1.22 18.18 6.00
C ARG A 117 1.28 16.65 5.97
N GLY A 118 1.75 16.04 7.06
CA GLY A 118 1.89 14.58 7.19
C GLY A 118 3.13 13.98 6.50
N VAL A 119 4.01 14.79 5.90
CA VAL A 119 5.25 14.32 5.27
C VAL A 119 6.45 14.78 6.09
N MET A 120 7.33 13.84 6.47
CA MET A 120 8.59 14.18 7.14
C MET A 120 9.43 15.04 6.21
N THR A 121 9.86 16.19 6.70
CA THR A 121 10.56 17.20 5.93
C THR A 121 11.85 17.56 6.64
N VAL A 122 12.96 17.43 5.92
CA VAL A 122 14.30 17.80 6.37
C VAL A 122 14.77 18.95 5.50
N ASP A 123 15.03 20.08 6.14
CA ASP A 123 15.51 21.29 5.48
C ASP A 123 17.03 21.37 5.57
N LEU A 124 17.68 21.48 4.42
CA LEU A 124 19.14 21.58 4.32
C LEU A 124 19.61 23.04 4.19
N HIS A 125 18.71 24.01 4.34
CA HIS A 125 19.12 25.41 4.49
C HIS A 125 20.01 25.57 5.71
N ASP A 126 20.86 26.60 5.69
CA ASP A 126 21.80 26.92 6.77
C ASP A 126 22.88 25.87 7.07
N LEU A 127 22.86 24.71 6.41
CA LEU A 127 23.96 23.75 6.37
C LEU A 127 24.94 24.02 5.22
N ASP A 128 26.19 23.67 5.45
CA ASP A 128 27.16 23.56 4.36
C ASP A 128 26.96 22.25 3.56
N VAL A 129 27.76 22.06 2.50
CA VAL A 129 27.69 20.86 1.66
C VAL A 129 28.08 19.58 2.42
N LYS A 130 28.99 19.68 3.39
CA LYS A 130 29.51 18.53 4.15
C LYS A 130 28.46 17.98 5.10
N HIS A 131 27.85 18.85 5.92
CA HIS A 131 26.77 18.50 6.83
C HIS A 131 25.52 18.08 6.04
N SER A 132 25.19 18.78 4.95
CA SER A 132 24.08 18.38 4.07
C SER A 132 24.26 16.96 3.51
N ARG A 133 25.49 16.60 3.11
CA ARG A 133 25.79 15.24 2.63
C ARG A 133 25.58 14.21 3.74
N PHE A 134 26.06 14.49 4.95
CA PHE A 134 25.88 13.60 6.09
C PHE A 134 24.40 13.36 6.41
N VAL A 135 23.58 14.42 6.42
CA VAL A 135 22.13 14.31 6.62
C VAL A 135 21.47 13.41 5.58
N VAL A 136 21.82 13.59 4.30
CA VAL A 136 21.30 12.75 3.20
C VAL A 136 21.73 11.29 3.38
N ASP A 137 22.98 11.04 3.77
CA ASP A 137 23.49 9.69 3.99
C ASP A 137 22.78 9.02 5.19
N GLN A 138 22.46 9.76 6.26
CA GLN A 138 21.66 9.26 7.38
C GLN A 138 20.21 8.93 6.99
N ILE A 139 19.59 9.76 6.15
CA ILE A 139 18.25 9.48 5.59
C ILE A 139 18.28 8.20 4.76
N ILE A 140 19.31 8.01 3.93
CA ILE A 140 19.52 6.80 3.12
C ILE A 140 19.70 5.58 4.02
N ALA A 141 20.53 5.67 5.07
CA ALA A 141 20.77 4.58 6.01
C ALA A 141 19.50 4.20 6.79
N SER A 142 18.66 5.19 7.09
CA SER A 142 17.40 5.05 7.85
C SER A 142 16.22 4.50 7.03
N ARG A 143 16.48 4.01 5.81
CA ARG A 143 15.43 3.64 4.84
C ARG A 143 14.35 2.69 5.33
N ALA A 144 14.68 1.83 6.29
CA ALA A 144 13.81 0.75 6.73
C ALA A 144 12.53 1.24 7.43
N TRP A 145 12.58 2.45 7.99
CA TRP A 145 11.51 3.01 8.82
C TRP A 145 11.15 4.47 8.46
N ILE A 146 12.00 5.21 7.74
CA ILE A 146 11.83 6.66 7.51
C ILE A 146 10.69 7.03 6.54
N GLY A 147 10.00 6.04 5.97
CA GLY A 147 8.82 6.25 5.12
C GLY A 147 9.04 7.26 4.00
N ARG A 148 8.08 8.17 3.79
CA ARG A 148 8.16 9.26 2.79
C ARG A 148 8.83 10.49 3.38
N VAL A 149 9.94 10.93 2.78
CA VAL A 149 10.73 12.09 3.24
C VAL A 149 10.85 13.14 2.15
N ARG A 150 10.64 14.41 2.50
CA ARG A 150 10.93 15.57 1.66
C ARG A 150 12.21 16.23 2.13
N ILE A 151 13.18 16.35 1.24
CA ILE A 151 14.44 17.05 1.48
C ILE A 151 14.35 18.42 0.79
N ILE A 152 14.41 19.51 1.55
CA ILE A 152 14.44 20.86 1.02
C ILE A 152 15.91 21.19 0.71
N THR A 153 16.19 21.47 -0.57
CA THR A 153 17.55 21.74 -1.07
C THR A 153 17.73 23.20 -1.48
N GLY A 154 16.65 23.98 -1.43
CA GLY A 154 16.62 25.35 -1.95
C GLY A 154 16.50 25.43 -3.46
N ARG A 155 16.24 26.65 -3.93
CA ARG A 155 16.08 26.97 -5.36
C ARG A 155 17.38 27.49 -6.01
N GLY A 156 18.44 27.67 -5.23
CA GLY A 156 19.72 28.26 -5.67
C GLY A 156 19.68 29.77 -5.93
N LEU A 157 18.59 30.46 -5.58
CA LEU A 157 18.39 31.90 -5.88
C LEU A 157 19.25 32.83 -5.00
N ASN A 158 19.63 32.38 -3.81
CA ASN A 158 20.38 33.16 -2.83
C ASN A 158 21.86 32.74 -2.75
N SER A 159 22.31 31.87 -3.66
CA SER A 159 23.68 31.39 -3.67
C SER A 159 24.58 32.42 -4.35
N LYS A 160 25.59 32.93 -3.63
CA LYS A 160 26.62 33.83 -4.19
C LYS A 160 27.48 33.14 -5.26
N THR A 161 27.48 31.80 -5.27
CA THR A 161 28.20 30.93 -6.20
C THR A 161 27.27 29.85 -6.76
N ILE A 162 27.77 28.96 -7.61
CA ILE A 162 26.99 27.84 -8.17
C ILE A 162 26.38 27.01 -7.02
N PRO A 163 25.06 26.78 -6.98
CA PRO A 163 24.41 26.05 -5.90
C PRO A 163 24.87 24.58 -5.87
N LYS A 164 25.55 24.16 -4.80
CA LYS A 164 26.19 22.83 -4.69
C LYS A 164 25.34 21.76 -3.99
N ILE A 165 24.46 22.16 -3.06
CA ILE A 165 23.67 21.21 -2.24
C ILE A 165 22.71 20.39 -3.11
N ARG A 166 21.94 21.04 -3.99
CA ARG A 166 20.96 20.35 -4.82
C ARG A 166 21.59 19.32 -5.77
N PRO A 167 22.64 19.64 -6.57
CA PRO A 167 23.33 18.64 -7.38
C PRO A 167 23.85 17.46 -6.55
N MET A 168 24.48 17.73 -5.40
CA MET A 168 24.99 16.70 -4.50
C MET A 168 23.90 15.75 -4.00
N VAL A 169 22.75 16.30 -3.57
CA VAL A 169 21.60 15.51 -3.12
C VAL A 169 21.08 14.62 -4.25
N ILE A 170 20.95 15.16 -5.46
CA ILE A 170 20.46 14.41 -6.62
C ILE A 170 21.40 13.26 -6.98
N GLU A 171 22.70 13.53 -7.03
CA GLU A 171 23.72 12.53 -7.34
C GLU A 171 23.70 11.39 -6.32
N ARG A 172 23.71 11.73 -5.01
CA ARG A 172 23.63 10.73 -3.93
C ARG A 172 22.37 9.89 -4.03
N LEU A 173 21.20 10.52 -4.17
CA LEU A 173 19.93 9.80 -4.20
C LEU A 173 19.77 8.93 -5.45
N ARG A 174 20.29 9.36 -6.61
CA ARG A 174 20.28 8.56 -7.85
C ARG A 174 21.14 7.32 -7.73
N GLY A 175 22.28 7.40 -7.05
CA GLY A 175 23.16 6.25 -6.80
C GLY A 175 22.43 5.12 -6.06
N VAL A 176 21.45 5.47 -5.21
CA VAL A 176 20.74 4.48 -4.39
C VAL A 176 19.30 4.19 -4.84
N THR A 177 18.73 4.93 -5.79
CA THR A 177 17.32 4.75 -6.22
C THR A 177 16.99 3.31 -6.63
N ARG A 178 17.90 2.64 -7.36
CA ARG A 178 17.68 1.27 -7.85
C ARG A 178 17.71 0.23 -6.73
N GLU A 179 18.59 0.41 -5.75
CA GLU A 179 18.77 -0.53 -4.64
C GLU A 179 17.71 -0.37 -3.56
N LEU A 180 17.18 0.85 -3.39
CA LEU A 180 16.32 1.19 -2.26
C LEU A 180 14.82 1.07 -2.53
N ASN A 181 14.39 0.69 -3.73
CA ASN A 181 12.96 0.67 -4.10
C ASN A 181 12.27 2.01 -3.82
N TRP A 182 12.96 3.11 -4.09
CA TRP A 182 12.46 4.46 -3.88
C TRP A 182 12.18 5.16 -5.20
N GLU A 183 11.14 5.96 -5.21
CA GLU A 183 10.80 6.87 -6.30
C GLU A 183 11.26 8.29 -5.91
N LEU A 184 12.00 8.94 -6.81
CA LEU A 184 12.46 10.31 -6.64
C LEU A 184 11.51 11.29 -7.31
N LEU A 185 10.84 12.13 -6.50
CA LEU A 185 9.98 13.19 -6.99
C LEU A 185 10.72 14.54 -6.90
N MET A 186 11.10 15.05 -8.06
CA MET A 186 11.90 16.26 -8.20
C MET A 186 11.02 17.51 -8.32
N LYS A 187 11.20 18.49 -7.42
CA LYS A 187 10.56 19.81 -7.50
C LYS A 187 11.60 20.94 -7.48
N LYS A 188 11.22 22.16 -7.87
CA LYS A 188 12.14 23.32 -8.03
C LYS A 188 12.95 23.68 -6.77
N GLY A 189 12.50 23.33 -5.56
CA GLY A 189 13.21 23.61 -4.30
C GLY A 189 13.36 22.43 -3.33
N SER A 190 12.92 21.24 -3.73
CA SER A 190 12.91 20.06 -2.87
C SER A 190 13.00 18.79 -3.68
N VAL A 191 13.53 17.74 -3.07
CA VAL A 191 13.52 16.36 -3.58
C VAL A 191 12.73 15.52 -2.60
N THR A 192 11.70 14.81 -3.05
CA THR A 192 10.93 13.91 -2.18
C THR A 192 11.26 12.47 -2.50
N LEU A 193 11.65 11.72 -1.48
CA LEU A 193 11.83 10.29 -1.48
C LEU A 193 10.49 9.63 -1.15
N ARG A 194 10.02 8.75 -2.03
CA ARG A 194 8.80 7.99 -1.81
C ARG A 194 9.11 6.50 -1.87
N PRO A 195 8.85 5.73 -0.79
CA PRO A 195 8.99 4.28 -0.85
C PRO A 195 7.93 3.68 -1.79
N ILE A 196 8.37 2.80 -2.69
CA ILE A 196 7.48 2.10 -3.64
C ILE A 196 6.71 0.97 -2.93
N GLY A 197 7.24 0.50 -1.79
CA GLY A 197 6.71 -0.62 -1.00
C GLY A 197 7.48 -1.91 -1.29
N GLU A 198 7.27 -2.95 -0.48
CA GLU A 198 7.95 -4.24 -0.67
C GLU A 198 7.23 -5.08 -1.73
N ALA A 199 8.03 -5.71 -2.61
CA ALA A 199 7.49 -6.71 -3.52
C ALA A 199 7.00 -7.92 -2.73
N PRO A 200 5.85 -8.52 -3.10
CA PRO A 200 5.39 -9.72 -2.43
C PRO A 200 6.41 -10.84 -2.60
N THR A 201 6.76 -11.52 -1.51
CA THR A 201 7.51 -12.78 -1.58
C THR A 201 6.76 -13.79 -2.44
N LEU A 202 7.45 -14.73 -3.10
CA LEU A 202 6.83 -15.76 -3.94
C LEU A 202 5.67 -16.47 -3.22
N ARG A 203 5.85 -16.83 -1.94
CA ARG A 203 4.80 -17.47 -1.12
C ARG A 203 3.55 -16.59 -0.98
N LYS A 204 3.72 -15.31 -0.61
CA LYS A 204 2.61 -14.34 -0.52
C LYS A 204 1.95 -14.13 -1.89
N TRP A 205 2.74 -14.07 -2.96
CA TRP A 205 2.24 -13.89 -4.32
C TRP A 205 1.37 -15.07 -4.74
N VAL A 206 1.84 -16.31 -4.57
CA VAL A 206 1.08 -17.53 -4.88
C VAL A 206 -0.20 -17.60 -4.06
N LEU A 207 -0.11 -17.33 -2.75
CA LEU A 207 -1.30 -17.32 -1.88
C LEU A 207 -2.35 -16.31 -2.38
N ARG A 208 -1.93 -15.08 -2.69
CA ARG A 208 -2.82 -14.06 -3.27
C ARG A 208 -3.38 -14.50 -4.61
N PHE A 209 -2.55 -15.05 -5.48
CA PHE A 209 -2.96 -15.50 -6.81
C PHE A 209 -4.01 -16.61 -6.73
N VAL A 210 -3.86 -17.58 -5.83
CA VAL A 210 -4.85 -18.67 -5.67
C VAL A 210 -6.14 -18.16 -5.02
N PHE A 211 -6.05 -17.47 -3.89
CA PHE A 211 -7.24 -17.07 -3.13
C PHE A 211 -8.03 -15.94 -3.77
N LEU A 212 -7.36 -14.94 -4.36
CA LEU A 212 -8.04 -13.85 -5.07
C LEU A 212 -8.29 -14.26 -6.52
N GLY A 213 -7.33 -14.92 -7.15
CA GLY A 213 -7.38 -15.17 -8.58
C GLY A 213 -8.18 -16.37 -9.01
N GLY A 214 -8.27 -17.42 -8.18
CA GLY A 214 -9.11 -18.58 -8.47
C GLY A 214 -10.57 -18.18 -8.73
N PRO A 215 -11.24 -17.48 -7.79
CA PRO A 215 -12.62 -17.02 -7.97
C PRO A 215 -12.79 -16.05 -9.14
N ILE A 216 -11.87 -15.09 -9.32
CA ILE A 216 -11.92 -14.11 -10.42
C ILE A 216 -11.81 -14.82 -11.77
N THR A 217 -10.86 -15.74 -11.90
CA THR A 217 -10.62 -16.48 -13.15
C THR A 217 -11.80 -17.38 -13.48
N PHE A 218 -12.38 -18.04 -12.48
CA PHE A 218 -13.58 -18.84 -12.66
C PHE A 218 -14.78 -18.01 -13.11
N ALA A 219 -15.02 -16.87 -12.47
CA ALA A 219 -16.10 -15.96 -12.85
C ALA A 219 -15.92 -15.42 -14.27
N PHE A 220 -14.70 -15.03 -14.64
CA PHE A 220 -14.40 -14.56 -16.00
C PHE A 220 -14.56 -15.66 -17.04
N ALA A 221 -14.11 -16.88 -16.74
CA ALA A 221 -14.28 -18.03 -17.62
C ALA A 221 -15.77 -18.24 -17.98
N LEU A 222 -16.65 -18.24 -16.98
CA LEU A 222 -18.09 -18.40 -17.19
C LEU A 222 -18.70 -17.18 -17.90
N ALA A 223 -18.37 -15.96 -17.48
CA ALA A 223 -18.93 -14.75 -18.06
C ALA A 223 -18.59 -14.59 -19.55
N PHE A 224 -17.34 -14.82 -19.94
CA PHE A 224 -16.91 -14.71 -21.34
C PHE A 224 -17.40 -15.87 -22.22
N ARG A 225 -17.52 -17.06 -21.64
CA ARG A 225 -18.15 -18.22 -22.29
C ARG A 225 -19.61 -17.93 -22.63
N ASP A 226 -20.36 -17.39 -21.67
CA ASP A 226 -21.77 -17.07 -21.87
C ASP A 226 -21.94 -15.86 -22.82
N LEU A 227 -21.00 -14.89 -22.77
CA LEU A 227 -20.97 -13.75 -23.70
C LEU A 227 -20.68 -14.16 -25.15
N ALA A 228 -19.86 -15.20 -25.38
CA ALA A 228 -19.50 -15.67 -26.71
C ALA A 228 -20.63 -16.43 -27.43
N GLY A 229 -21.62 -16.93 -26.68
CA GLY A 229 -22.77 -17.67 -27.22
C GLY A 229 -22.44 -19.06 -27.77
N GLU A 230 -23.47 -19.77 -28.24
CA GLU A 230 -23.42 -21.20 -28.60
C GLU A 230 -22.40 -21.54 -29.69
N GLY A 231 -22.09 -20.61 -30.60
CA GLY A 231 -21.15 -20.82 -31.70
C GLY A 231 -19.67 -20.68 -31.32
N SER A 232 -19.33 -20.19 -30.12
CA SER A 232 -17.94 -19.87 -29.74
C SER A 232 -17.65 -20.06 -28.25
N TYR A 233 -18.40 -20.93 -27.59
CA TYR A 233 -18.31 -21.24 -26.16
C TYR A 233 -16.88 -21.52 -25.68
N ASP A 234 -16.16 -22.42 -26.35
CA ASP A 234 -14.78 -22.80 -25.99
C ASP A 234 -13.80 -21.63 -26.12
N GLN A 235 -14.02 -20.76 -27.11
CA GLN A 235 -13.18 -19.58 -27.32
C GLN A 235 -13.44 -18.54 -26.22
N GLY A 236 -14.71 -18.30 -25.89
CA GLY A 236 -15.11 -17.43 -24.78
C GLY A 236 -14.57 -17.90 -23.44
N LEU A 237 -14.67 -19.20 -23.15
CA LEU A 237 -14.11 -19.81 -21.93
C LEU A 237 -12.60 -19.58 -21.83
N ARG A 238 -11.84 -19.84 -22.90
CA ARG A 238 -10.38 -19.66 -22.94
C ARG A 238 -9.99 -18.19 -22.73
N VAL A 239 -10.68 -17.27 -23.38
CA VAL A 239 -10.46 -15.82 -23.22
C VAL A 239 -10.70 -15.41 -21.76
N GLY A 240 -11.81 -15.86 -21.17
CA GLY A 240 -12.13 -15.59 -19.77
C GLY A 240 -11.06 -16.11 -18.81
N ILE A 241 -10.55 -17.33 -19.03
CA ILE A 241 -9.46 -17.90 -18.24
C ILE A 241 -8.19 -17.05 -18.38
N VAL A 242 -7.78 -16.68 -19.60
CA VAL A 242 -6.55 -15.90 -19.84
C VAL A 242 -6.64 -14.52 -19.19
N LEU A 243 -7.74 -13.79 -19.39
CA LEU A 243 -7.95 -12.48 -18.79
C LEU A 243 -8.03 -12.56 -17.26
N GLY A 244 -8.70 -13.58 -16.74
CA GLY A 244 -8.80 -13.87 -15.32
C GLY A 244 -7.43 -14.09 -14.68
N MET A 245 -6.59 -14.94 -15.29
CA MET A 245 -5.22 -15.18 -14.82
C MET A 245 -4.36 -13.91 -14.88
N LEU A 246 -4.49 -13.11 -15.94
CA LEU A 246 -3.74 -11.87 -16.10
C LEU A 246 -4.09 -10.86 -15.00
N LEU A 247 -5.38 -10.60 -14.79
CA LEU A 247 -5.85 -9.69 -13.73
C LEU A 247 -5.43 -10.19 -12.34
N SER A 248 -5.56 -11.49 -12.11
CA SER A 248 -5.13 -12.15 -10.86
C SER A 248 -3.63 -11.98 -10.62
N GLY A 249 -2.81 -12.10 -11.67
CA GLY A 249 -1.37 -11.86 -11.63
C GLY A 249 -1.03 -10.42 -11.26
N LEU A 250 -1.74 -9.45 -11.84
CA LEU A 250 -1.56 -8.03 -11.51
C LEU A 250 -1.91 -7.73 -10.05
N LEU A 251 -3.05 -8.25 -9.57
CA LEU A 251 -3.49 -8.08 -8.19
C LEU A 251 -2.55 -8.76 -7.19
N ALA A 252 -2.10 -9.97 -7.48
CA ALA A 252 -1.15 -10.71 -6.65
C ALA A 252 0.21 -9.99 -6.55
N SER A 253 0.58 -9.25 -7.58
CA SER A 253 1.84 -8.48 -7.67
C SER A 253 1.81 -7.14 -6.93
N TYR A 254 0.69 -6.78 -6.29
CA TYR A 254 0.57 -5.52 -5.57
C TYR A 254 1.59 -5.42 -4.43
N ARG A 255 2.38 -4.34 -4.44
CA ARG A 255 3.41 -4.07 -3.44
C ARG A 255 2.78 -3.54 -2.16
N GLU A 256 3.21 -4.06 -1.01
CA GLU A 256 2.74 -3.56 0.27
C GLU A 256 3.42 -2.20 0.53
N ARG A 257 2.62 -1.13 0.54
CA ARG A 257 3.06 0.20 0.95
C ARG A 257 2.87 0.32 2.46
N GLN A 258 3.93 0.67 3.17
CA GLN A 258 3.87 1.11 4.56
C GLN A 258 3.10 2.43 4.66
#